data_AF-A0A420YRR3-F1
#
_entry.id   AF-A0A420YRR3-F1
#
_cell.length_a   1.000
_cell.length_b   1.000
_cell.length_c   1.000
_cell.angle_alpha   90.00
_cell.angle_beta   90.00
_cell.angle_gamma   90.00
#
_symmetry.space_group_name_H-M   'P 1'
#
loop_
_entity.id
_entity.type
_entity.pdbx_description
1 polymer ?
#
loop_
_entity_poly.entity_id
_entity_poly.type
_entity_poly.pdbx_seq_one_letter_code
_entity_poly.pdbx_strand_id
1 'polypeptide(L)'
;LNAIFTVFRLGRIFRLARLTKLLKLTRLLRIIGLTGKLERKISRFLRTNGLIYILYVNIFIVLVGSSILSVVEEKSFSDSLWWALVTVTTVGYGDIVPVSLFGKWLAVLLMLVGISTIGMLTSALTNFFVKDNPDEQIKLDKLQDELSSQRLLLEKQSEKIDELNRMIQELLEKI
;
A
#
# COMPACT_ATOMS: atom_id res chain seq x y z
N LEU A 1 24.34 68.96 -3.75
CA LEU A 1 23.26 68.41 -4.59
C LEU A 1 23.26 66.87 -4.76
N ASN A 2 24.15 66.09 -4.14
CA ASN A 2 24.21 64.62 -4.37
C ASN A 2 23.57 63.72 -3.28
N ALA A 3 23.05 64.27 -2.18
CA ALA A 3 22.50 63.47 -1.08
C ALA A 3 20.98 63.21 -1.17
N ILE A 4 20.23 64.05 -1.88
CA ILE A 4 18.76 63.98 -1.93
C ILE A 4 18.27 62.89 -2.91
N PHE A 5 19.03 62.58 -3.96
CA PHE A 5 18.67 61.53 -4.94
C PHE A 5 18.82 60.10 -4.40
N THR A 6 19.71 59.87 -3.42
CA THR A 6 20.00 58.53 -2.91
C THR A 6 18.91 58.02 -1.96
N VAL A 7 18.27 58.93 -1.21
CA VAL A 7 17.16 58.60 -0.29
C VAL A 7 15.92 58.13 -1.07
N PHE A 8 15.69 58.66 -2.27
CA PHE A 8 14.54 58.27 -3.11
C PHE A 8 14.68 56.89 -3.75
N ARG A 9 15.91 56.35 -3.90
CA ARG A 9 16.14 55.00 -4.44
C ARG A 9 15.87 53.88 -3.44
N LEU A 10 16.01 54.13 -2.13
CA LEU A 10 15.77 53.11 -1.09
C LEU A 10 14.28 52.84 -0.82
N GLY A 11 13.40 53.82 -1.02
CA GLY A 11 11.95 53.66 -0.78
C GLY A 11 11.27 52.63 -1.69
N ARG A 12 11.84 52.34 -2.87
CA ARG A 12 11.32 51.34 -3.81
C ARG A 12 11.60 49.89 -3.37
N ILE A 13 12.73 49.66 -2.71
CA ILE A 13 13.16 48.33 -2.23
C ILE A 13 12.33 47.89 -1.03
N PHE A 14 11.96 48.83 -0.15
CA PHE A 14 11.09 48.57 1.00
C PHE A 14 9.64 48.19 0.58
N ARG A 15 9.18 48.70 -0.57
CA ARG A 15 7.88 48.35 -1.16
C ARG A 15 7.88 46.92 -1.73
N LEU A 16 9.01 46.47 -2.29
CA LEU A 16 9.24 45.10 -2.79
C LEU A 16 9.41 44.07 -1.65
N ALA A 17 9.95 44.48 -0.50
CA ALA A 17 10.05 43.61 0.69
C ALA A 17 8.67 43.20 1.27
N ARG A 18 7.60 43.98 1.03
CA ARG A 18 6.24 43.56 1.38
C ARG A 18 5.70 42.48 0.43
N LEU A 19 6.12 42.50 -0.83
CA LEU A 19 5.74 41.50 -1.84
C LEU A 19 6.39 40.14 -1.58
N THR A 20 7.59 40.08 -1.01
CA THR A 20 8.20 38.79 -0.62
C THR A 20 7.44 38.09 0.51
N LYS A 21 6.80 38.86 1.40
CA LYS A 21 5.91 38.34 2.45
C LYS A 21 4.62 37.76 1.86
N LEU A 22 4.06 38.41 0.82
CA LEU A 22 2.92 37.91 0.05
C LEU A 22 3.27 36.65 -0.77
N LEU A 23 4.48 36.57 -1.32
CA LEU A 23 4.99 35.36 -1.98
C LEU A 23 5.19 34.19 -1.01
N LYS A 24 5.61 34.44 0.24
CA LYS A 24 5.60 33.41 1.29
C LYS A 24 4.19 32.95 1.63
N LEU A 25 3.21 33.85 1.65
CA LEU A 25 1.81 33.53 1.94
C LEU A 25 1.17 32.67 0.84
N THR A 26 1.48 32.94 -0.44
CA THR A 26 1.07 32.05 -1.55
C THR A 26 1.80 30.71 -1.51
N ARG A 27 3.08 30.68 -1.09
CA ARG A 27 3.82 29.42 -0.85
C ARG A 27 3.19 28.62 0.29
N LEU A 28 2.78 29.26 1.38
CA LEU A 28 2.09 28.62 2.51
C LEU A 28 0.70 28.09 2.11
N LEU A 29 -0.09 28.86 1.34
CA LEU A 29 -1.36 28.40 0.77
C LEU A 29 -1.17 27.20 -0.17
N ARG A 30 -0.09 27.21 -0.97
CA ARG A 30 0.24 26.10 -1.87
C ARG A 30 0.75 24.89 -1.12
N ILE A 31 1.51 25.06 -0.03
CA ILE A 31 1.91 23.98 0.86
C ILE A 31 0.67 23.39 1.52
N ILE A 32 -0.26 24.19 2.06
CA ILE A 32 -1.53 23.69 2.64
C ILE A 32 -2.38 22.95 1.58
N GLY A 33 -2.45 23.47 0.35
CA GLY A 33 -3.17 22.84 -0.76
C GLY A 33 -2.51 21.56 -1.32
N LEU A 34 -1.17 21.50 -1.36
CA LEU A 34 -0.39 20.31 -1.71
C LEU A 34 -0.43 19.28 -0.58
N THR A 35 -0.37 19.74 0.67
CA THR A 35 -0.51 18.92 1.88
C THR A 35 -1.89 18.28 1.89
N GLY A 36 -2.97 19.02 1.61
CA GLY A 36 -4.31 18.45 1.53
C GLY A 36 -4.54 17.46 0.38
N LYS A 37 -3.80 17.56 -0.74
CA LYS A 37 -3.83 16.55 -1.82
C LYS A 37 -2.98 15.32 -1.46
N LEU A 38 -1.83 15.54 -0.85
CA LEU A 38 -0.92 14.50 -0.38
C LEU A 38 -1.53 13.72 0.77
N GLU A 39 -2.16 14.38 1.74
CA GLU A 39 -2.91 13.77 2.83
C GLU A 39 -4.08 12.95 2.30
N ARG A 40 -4.83 13.44 1.30
CA ARG A 40 -5.89 12.64 0.64
C ARG A 40 -5.33 11.48 -0.17
N LYS A 41 -4.09 11.56 -0.67
CA LYS A 41 -3.41 10.48 -1.40
C LYS A 41 -2.86 9.43 -0.44
N ILE A 42 -2.22 9.85 0.65
CA ILE A 42 -1.71 9.03 1.75
C ILE A 42 -2.87 8.37 2.52
N SER A 43 -3.94 9.10 2.83
CA SER A 43 -5.15 8.57 3.47
C SER A 43 -5.80 7.50 2.59
N ARG A 44 -5.90 7.72 1.28
CA ARG A 44 -6.37 6.69 0.34
C ARG A 44 -5.41 5.50 0.27
N PHE A 45 -4.11 5.73 0.24
CA PHE A 45 -3.09 4.69 0.26
C PHE A 45 -3.17 3.83 1.54
N LEU A 46 -3.20 4.45 2.72
CA LEU A 46 -3.34 3.79 4.03
C LEU A 46 -4.69 3.08 4.20
N ARG A 47 -5.77 3.59 3.58
CA ARG A 47 -7.07 2.92 3.53
C ARG A 47 -7.18 1.86 2.43
N THR A 48 -6.15 1.65 1.60
CA THR A 48 -6.19 0.61 0.58
C THR A 48 -6.18 -0.76 1.26
N ASN A 49 -7.31 -1.46 1.17
CA ASN A 49 -7.50 -2.89 1.46
C ASN A 49 -6.83 -3.43 2.74
N GLY A 50 -6.87 -2.67 3.84
CA GLY A 50 -6.40 -3.16 5.15
C GLY A 50 -4.93 -2.94 5.47
N LEU A 51 -4.19 -2.16 4.68
CA LEU A 51 -2.78 -1.84 4.97
C LEU A 51 -2.58 -1.32 6.40
N ILE A 52 -3.43 -0.39 6.85
CA ILE A 52 -3.35 0.14 8.22
C ILE A 52 -3.61 -0.92 9.29
N TYR A 53 -4.52 -1.87 9.02
CA TYR A 53 -4.80 -2.97 9.93
C TYR A 53 -3.60 -3.91 10.04
N ILE A 54 -2.94 -4.22 8.92
CA ILE A 54 -1.72 -5.04 8.89
C ILE A 54 -0.58 -4.37 9.66
N LEU A 55 -0.41 -3.06 9.52
CA LEU A 55 0.61 -2.32 10.29
C LEU A 55 0.34 -2.39 11.80
N TYR A 56 -0.92 -2.24 12.22
CA TYR A 56 -1.29 -2.40 13.64
C TYR A 56 -1.03 -3.82 14.14
N VAL A 57 -1.40 -4.84 13.37
CA VAL A 57 -1.14 -6.25 13.70
C VAL A 57 0.36 -6.52 13.76
N ASN A 58 1.15 -5.97 12.84
CA ASN A 58 2.60 -6.13 12.82
C ASN A 58 3.24 -5.51 14.08
N ILE A 59 2.88 -4.27 14.43
CA ILE A 59 3.33 -3.61 15.67
C ILE A 59 2.96 -4.44 16.89
N PHE A 60 1.72 -4.95 16.96
CA PHE A 60 1.27 -5.79 18.05
C PHE A 60 2.10 -7.07 18.18
N ILE A 61 2.31 -7.78 17.06
CA ILE A 61 3.11 -9.01 17.03
C ILE A 61 4.57 -8.75 17.40
N VAL A 62 5.16 -7.63 16.95
CA VAL A 62 6.52 -7.25 17.35
C VAL A 62 6.60 -7.04 18.86
N LEU A 63 5.70 -6.26 19.45
CA LEU A 63 5.71 -6.01 20.90
C LEU A 63 5.51 -7.29 21.73
N VAL A 64 4.58 -8.14 21.31
CA VAL A 64 4.32 -9.43 21.98
C VAL A 64 5.52 -10.37 21.81
N GLY A 65 6.04 -10.51 20.58
CA GLY A 65 7.20 -11.34 20.29
C GLY A 65 8.44 -10.92 21.07
N SER A 66 8.70 -9.61 21.18
CA SER A 66 9.79 -9.08 21.98
C SER A 66 9.61 -9.31 23.48
N SER A 67 8.38 -9.20 23.98
CA SER A 67 8.08 -9.50 25.39
C SER A 67 8.32 -10.97 25.72
N ILE A 68 7.86 -11.87 24.84
CA ILE A 68 8.05 -13.32 25.00
C ILE A 68 9.53 -13.68 24.94
N LEU A 69 10.25 -13.17 23.93
CA LEU A 69 11.67 -13.46 23.75
C LEU A 69 12.51 -12.95 24.93
N SER A 70 12.19 -11.76 25.46
CA SER A 70 12.88 -11.19 26.61
C SER A 70 12.83 -12.12 27.83
N VAL A 71 11.69 -12.76 28.07
CA VAL A 71 11.51 -13.72 29.17
C VAL A 71 12.17 -15.06 28.86
N VAL A 72 12.02 -15.57 27.64
CA VAL A 72 12.48 -16.92 27.24
C VAL A 72 14.00 -17.00 27.09
N GLU A 73 14.64 -15.95 26.60
CA GLU A 73 16.08 -15.89 26.34
C GLU A 73 16.83 -15.05 27.38
N GLU A 74 16.14 -14.59 28.44
CA GLU A 74 16.67 -13.74 29.51
C GLU A 74 17.41 -12.49 28.98
N LYS A 75 16.91 -11.90 27.89
CA LYS A 75 17.44 -10.69 27.25
C LYS A 75 16.69 -9.45 27.71
N SER A 76 17.32 -8.29 27.61
CA SER A 76 16.62 -7.03 27.84
C SER A 76 15.46 -6.88 26.84
N PHE A 77 14.38 -6.19 27.25
CA PHE A 77 13.26 -5.93 26.35
C PHE A 77 13.70 -5.13 25.12
N SER A 78 14.61 -4.17 25.30
CA SER A 78 15.18 -3.36 24.22
C SER A 78 15.91 -4.21 23.17
N ASP A 79 16.72 -5.16 23.61
CA ASP A 79 17.43 -6.10 22.73
C ASP A 79 16.47 -7.03 21.98
N SER A 80 15.42 -7.48 22.67
CA SER A 80 14.38 -8.33 22.09
C SER A 80 13.49 -7.57 21.10
N LEU A 81 13.29 -6.27 21.33
CA LEU A 81 12.62 -5.35 20.41
C LEU A 81 13.46 -5.08 19.17
N TRP A 82 14.75 -4.82 19.36
CA TRP A 82 15.71 -4.67 18.27
C TRP A 82 15.73 -5.90 17.37
N TRP A 83 15.87 -7.10 17.96
CA TRP A 83 15.83 -8.35 17.22
C TRP A 83 14.52 -8.52 16.42
N ALA A 84 13.38 -8.27 17.06
CA ALA A 84 12.09 -8.44 16.40
C ALA A 84 11.92 -7.48 15.22
N LEU A 85 12.33 -6.22 15.35
CA LEU A 85 12.31 -5.23 14.28
C LEU A 85 13.20 -5.64 13.10
N VAL A 86 14.45 -6.00 13.39
CA VAL A 86 15.43 -6.44 12.38
C VAL A 86 14.97 -7.73 11.67
N THR A 87 14.24 -8.59 12.36
CA THR A 87 13.65 -9.82 11.81
C THR A 87 12.43 -9.53 10.93
N VAL A 88 11.46 -8.74 11.42
CA VAL A 88 10.23 -8.43 10.66
C VAL A 88 10.52 -7.61 9.41
N THR A 89 11.55 -6.77 9.45
CA THR A 89 12.03 -5.98 8.30
C THR A 89 12.95 -6.77 7.38
N THR A 90 13.23 -8.04 7.68
CA THR A 90 14.10 -8.95 6.92
C THR A 90 15.57 -8.49 6.81
N VAL A 91 16.02 -7.57 7.68
CA VAL A 91 17.42 -7.10 7.69
C VAL A 91 18.34 -8.18 8.26
N GLY A 92 17.96 -8.79 9.38
CA GLY A 92 18.63 -9.97 9.94
C GLY A 92 20.13 -9.83 10.23
N TYR A 93 20.56 -8.85 11.03
CA TYR A 93 21.99 -8.66 11.36
C TYR A 93 22.65 -9.88 12.02
N GLY A 94 21.88 -10.69 12.76
CA GLY A 94 22.38 -11.91 13.40
C GLY A 94 23.20 -11.65 14.67
N ASP A 95 23.19 -10.42 15.17
CA ASP A 95 23.79 -9.99 16.44
C ASP A 95 23.07 -10.57 17.66
N ILE A 96 21.75 -10.68 17.57
CA ILE A 96 20.89 -11.31 18.57
C ILE A 96 20.09 -12.39 17.87
N VAL A 97 20.06 -13.61 18.43
CA VAL A 97 19.29 -14.72 17.88
C VAL A 97 18.70 -15.57 19.00
N PRO A 98 17.47 -16.09 18.85
CA PRO A 98 16.90 -17.04 19.79
C PRO A 98 17.68 -18.35 19.75
N VAL A 99 18.10 -18.83 20.92
CA VAL A 99 18.85 -20.07 21.07
C VAL A 99 17.94 -21.20 21.53
N SER A 100 16.94 -20.89 22.36
CA SER A 100 16.00 -21.86 22.90
C SER A 100 15.10 -22.46 21.83
N LEU A 101 14.60 -23.67 22.08
CA LEU A 101 13.66 -24.34 21.17
C LEU A 101 12.40 -23.49 20.96
N PHE A 102 11.86 -22.91 22.04
CA PHE A 102 10.66 -22.09 21.98
C PHE A 102 10.92 -20.75 21.29
N GLY A 103 12.05 -20.10 21.57
CA GLY A 103 12.48 -18.88 20.88
C GLY A 103 12.64 -19.08 19.37
N LYS A 104 13.15 -20.25 18.94
CA LYS A 104 13.24 -20.60 17.51
C LYS A 104 11.87 -20.76 16.85
N TRP A 105 10.91 -21.39 17.52
CA TRP A 105 9.54 -21.46 17.01
C TRP A 105 8.90 -20.08 16.89
N LEU A 106 9.09 -19.22 17.89
CA LEU A 106 8.64 -17.84 17.84
C LEU A 106 9.29 -17.07 16.67
N ALA A 107 10.59 -17.29 16.43
CA ALA A 107 11.30 -16.68 15.30
C ALA A 107 10.71 -17.09 13.96
N VAL A 108 10.40 -18.37 13.75
CA VAL A 108 9.78 -18.85 12.51
C VAL A 108 8.43 -18.15 12.29
N LEU A 109 7.59 -18.06 13.32
CA LEU A 109 6.31 -17.35 13.21
C LEU A 109 6.50 -15.86 12.88
N LEU A 110 7.44 -15.19 13.53
CA LEU A 110 7.72 -13.78 13.29
C LEU A 110 8.26 -13.53 11.87
N MET A 111 9.10 -14.43 11.35
CA MET A 111 9.61 -14.35 9.98
C MET A 111 8.50 -14.48 8.94
N LEU A 112 7.55 -15.40 9.13
CA LEU A 112 6.38 -15.53 8.24
C LEU A 112 5.55 -14.25 8.21
N VAL A 113 5.36 -13.63 9.38
CA VAL A 113 4.66 -12.33 9.49
C VAL A 113 5.43 -11.22 8.76
N GLY A 114 6.75 -11.17 8.89
CA GLY A 114 7.60 -10.20 8.18
C GLY A 114 7.45 -10.29 6.67
N ILE A 115 7.62 -11.50 6.10
CA ILE A 115 7.49 -11.74 4.65
C ILE A 115 6.06 -11.39 4.17
N SER A 116 5.03 -11.80 4.92
CA SER A 116 3.63 -11.48 4.58
C SER A 116 3.38 -9.98 4.52
N THR A 117 3.98 -9.23 5.46
CA THR A 117 3.87 -7.76 5.53
C THR A 117 4.49 -7.11 4.29
N ILE A 118 5.68 -7.57 3.85
CA ILE A 118 6.33 -7.06 2.64
C ILE A 118 5.50 -7.36 1.38
N GLY A 119 4.94 -8.56 1.27
CA GLY A 119 4.06 -8.94 0.15
C GLY A 119 2.82 -8.05 0.07
N MET A 120 2.18 -7.78 1.21
CA MET A 120 1.02 -6.89 1.30
C MET A 120 1.38 -5.43 1.01
N LEU A 121 2.53 -4.94 1.48
CA LEU A 121 3.04 -3.62 1.13
C LEU A 121 3.24 -3.47 -0.38
N THR A 122 3.85 -4.48 -1.01
CA THR A 122 4.01 -4.53 -2.47
C THR A 122 2.65 -4.49 -3.17
N SER A 123 1.68 -5.30 -2.73
CA SER A 123 0.32 -5.31 -3.29
C SER A 123 -0.39 -3.95 -3.13
N ALA A 124 -0.25 -3.30 -1.98
CA ALA A 124 -0.83 -1.98 -1.74
C ALA A 124 -0.21 -0.93 -2.67
N LEU A 125 1.11 -0.99 -2.89
CA LEU A 125 1.82 -0.14 -3.85
C LEU A 125 1.33 -0.41 -5.28
N THR A 126 1.30 -1.66 -5.72
CA THR A 126 0.78 -2.04 -7.05
C THR A 126 -0.64 -1.51 -7.25
N ASN A 127 -1.55 -1.76 -6.30
CA ASN A 127 -2.93 -1.29 -6.38
C ASN A 127 -3.02 0.24 -6.46
N PHE A 128 -2.14 0.95 -5.77
CA PHE A 128 -2.11 2.41 -5.82
C PHE A 128 -1.67 2.93 -7.19
N PHE A 129 -0.63 2.34 -7.78
CA PHE A 129 -0.15 2.76 -9.11
C PHE A 129 -1.08 2.32 -10.23
N VAL A 130 -1.62 1.10 -10.17
CA VAL A 130 -2.58 0.57 -11.16
C VAL A 130 -3.87 1.38 -11.14
N LYS A 131 -4.43 1.71 -9.96
CA LYS A 131 -5.65 2.54 -9.87
C LYS A 131 -5.45 4.00 -10.29
N ASP A 132 -4.22 4.51 -10.25
CA ASP A 132 -3.90 5.84 -10.78
C ASP A 132 -3.63 5.80 -12.30
N ASN A 133 -3.57 4.61 -12.92
CA ASN A 133 -3.33 4.42 -14.35
C ASN A 133 -4.65 4.06 -15.09
N PRO A 134 -5.37 5.03 -15.65
CA PRO A 134 -6.70 4.81 -16.24
C PRO A 134 -6.70 3.82 -17.40
N ASP A 135 -5.60 3.73 -18.16
CA ASP A 135 -5.49 2.84 -19.33
C ASP A 135 -5.47 1.35 -18.92
N GLU A 136 -4.85 1.05 -17.77
CA GLU A 136 -4.76 -0.31 -17.26
C GLU A 136 -6.09 -0.78 -16.70
N GLN A 137 -6.83 0.14 -16.04
CA GLN A 137 -8.16 -0.14 -15.51
C GLN A 137 -9.17 -0.41 -16.63
N ILE A 138 -9.14 0.39 -17.71
CA ILE A 138 -9.95 0.15 -18.92
C ILE A 138 -9.62 -1.21 -19.56
N LYS A 139 -8.36 -1.62 -19.54
CA LYS A 139 -7.94 -2.92 -20.09
C LYS A 139 -8.48 -4.08 -19.25
N LEU A 140 -8.46 -3.97 -17.92
CA LEU A 140 -9.01 -4.98 -17.02
C LEU A 140 -10.53 -5.12 -17.19
N ASP A 141 -11.25 -4.01 -17.30
CA ASP A 141 -12.70 -4.01 -17.52
C ASP A 141 -13.06 -4.68 -18.86
N LYS A 142 -12.32 -4.36 -19.94
CA LYS A 142 -12.50 -5.02 -21.25
C LYS A 142 -12.26 -6.53 -21.19
N LEU A 143 -11.24 -6.98 -20.46
CA LEU A 143 -10.96 -8.41 -20.29
C LEU A 143 -12.08 -9.11 -19.51
N GLN A 144 -12.68 -8.45 -18.52
CA GLN A 144 -13.85 -8.98 -17.80
C GLN A 144 -15.07 -9.09 -18.71
N ASP A 145 -15.32 -8.09 -19.55
CA ASP A 145 -16.43 -8.12 -20.51
C ASP A 145 -16.25 -9.24 -21.56
N GLU A 146 -15.02 -9.42 -22.05
CA GLU A 146 -14.69 -10.49 -23.00
C GLU A 146 -14.85 -11.88 -22.37
N LEU A 147 -14.35 -12.09 -21.15
CA LEU A 147 -14.54 -13.34 -20.39
C LEU A 147 -16.03 -13.65 -20.15
N SER A 148 -16.82 -12.63 -19.83
CA SER A 148 -18.26 -12.79 -19.62
C SER A 148 -18.98 -13.17 -20.91
N SER A 149 -18.59 -12.57 -22.03
CA SER A 149 -19.11 -12.89 -23.36
C SER A 149 -18.76 -14.32 -23.78
N GLN A 150 -17.53 -14.77 -23.50
CA GLN A 150 -17.13 -16.16 -23.75
C GLN A 150 -17.93 -17.16 -22.90
N ARG A 151 -18.18 -16.86 -21.62
CA ARG A 151 -19.02 -17.71 -20.76
C ARG A 151 -20.44 -17.85 -21.30
N LEU A 152 -21.05 -16.77 -21.78
CA LEU A 152 -22.38 -16.80 -22.38
C LEU A 152 -22.42 -17.65 -23.65
N LEU A 153 -21.38 -17.60 -24.48
CA LEU A 153 -21.28 -18.44 -25.68
C LEU A 153 -21.17 -19.91 -25.32
N LEU A 154 -20.37 -20.25 -24.30
CA LEU A 154 -20.25 -21.63 -23.81
C LEU A 154 -21.58 -22.15 -23.24
N GLU A 155 -22.31 -21.32 -22.50
CA GLU A 155 -23.64 -21.67 -21.97
C GLU A 155 -24.62 -21.95 -23.11
N LYS A 156 -24.70 -21.07 -24.12
CA LYS A 156 -25.52 -21.29 -25.32
C LYS A 156 -25.11 -22.52 -26.12
N GLN A 157 -23.82 -22.85 -26.17
CA GLN A 157 -23.35 -24.07 -26.82
C GLN A 157 -23.78 -25.30 -26.05
N SER A 158 -23.70 -25.28 -24.72
CA SER A 158 -24.18 -26.37 -23.86
C SER A 158 -25.68 -26.62 -24.07
N GLU A 159 -26.50 -25.56 -24.05
CA GLU A 159 -27.95 -25.68 -24.28
C GLU A 159 -28.28 -26.32 -25.63
N LYS A 160 -27.58 -25.92 -26.70
CA LYS A 160 -27.78 -26.52 -28.04
C LYS A 160 -27.37 -27.98 -28.11
N ILE A 161 -26.32 -28.38 -27.39
CA ILE A 161 -25.89 -29.79 -27.31
C ILE A 161 -26.98 -30.61 -26.62
N ASP A 162 -27.57 -30.10 -25.53
CA ASP A 162 -28.66 -30.77 -24.82
C ASP A 162 -29.94 -30.87 -25.67
N GLU A 163 -30.26 -29.83 -26.43
CA GLU A 163 -31.37 -29.83 -27.39
C GLU A 163 -31.16 -30.85 -28.51
N LEU A 164 -29.95 -30.90 -29.10
CA LEU A 164 -29.62 -31.87 -30.13
C LEU A 164 -29.70 -33.31 -29.60
N ASN A 165 -29.20 -33.54 -28.39
CA ASN A 165 -29.30 -34.84 -27.73
C ASN A 165 -30.76 -35.26 -27.53
N ARG A 166 -31.64 -34.33 -27.11
CA ARG A 166 -33.08 -34.60 -27.02
C ARG A 166 -33.69 -34.96 -28.37
N MET A 167 -33.41 -34.20 -29.42
CA MET A 167 -33.93 -34.47 -30.76
C MET A 167 -33.50 -35.85 -31.28
N ILE A 168 -32.25 -36.24 -31.04
CA ILE A 168 -31.75 -37.57 -31.40
C ILE A 168 -32.52 -38.66 -30.65
N GLN A 169 -32.76 -38.50 -29.34
CA GLN A 169 -33.55 -39.46 -28.56
C GLN A 169 -34.99 -39.57 -29.06
N GLU A 170 -35.66 -38.45 -29.36
CA GLU A 170 -37.02 -38.45 -29.92
C GLU A 170 -37.10 -39.12 -31.30
N LEU A 171 -36.07 -38.97 -32.14
CA LEU A 171 -35.99 -39.65 -33.43
C LEU A 171 -35.77 -41.15 -33.27
N LEU A 172 -34.96 -41.57 -32.30
CA LEU A 172 -34.72 -42.99 -32.00
C LEU A 172 -35.97 -43.69 -31.43
N GLU A 173 -36.82 -43.00 -30.67
CA GLU A 173 -38.09 -43.57 -30.17
C GLU A 173 -39.19 -43.71 -31.24
N LYS A 174 -39.09 -42.98 -32.36
CA LYS A 174 -40.09 -42.99 -33.45
C LYS A 174 -39.83 -44.02 -34.55
N ILE A 175 -38.68 -44.70 -34.53
CA ILE A 175 -38.28 -45.76 -35.48
C ILE A 175 -38.53 -47.11 -34.83
#